data_AF-A0A7J6TZR8-F1
#
_entry.id   AF-A0A7J6TZR8-F1
#
_cell.length_a   1.000
_cell.length_b   1.000
_cell.length_c   1.000
_cell.angle_alpha   90.00
_cell.angle_beta   90.00
_cell.angle_gamma   90.00
#
_symmetry.space_group_name_H-M   'P 1'
#
loop_
_entity.id
_entity.type
_entity.pdbx_description
1 polymer ?
#
loop_
_entity_poly.entity_id
_entity_poly.type
_entity_poly.pdbx_seq_one_letter_code
_entity_poly.pdbx_strand_id
1 'polypeptide(L)'
;TTGFTGQCTVIYPQQSQCYECTSKAAPKVYPVCTIRSTPSTPVHCIQWAKLLFELMFGIEDDNSVLADLKEPLNKLRCSENGSSVKEDEVRREAVAIFNHLFCNDIKSQLKLTNLWADGKREAPVPVSFEEAVAAKSEGDTDVQAVWSVATQANLFVDTVSRIFSQRREEIGTMAFSKDDKMAVDFVCAASNLRMHNYHIPLQSRWSVESIAGAIVPAVATTNCIVAGLQCTNLLAILREILRCEKDSSRKFSLRDSGATNVWIKYPNPAGKSILVPDPFLPPNPDCYVCQSSWVTVTLNDLEKWTVQDFVNKVLKKELGASAPFLVFQGNVIYEVTTDDDEDDEDEGLHPEWSLKQWDIEPGSLIDATDDMQSWSTQIVLLEDPNMSEEDHPELFTVSRGQQQTTNLP
;
A
#
# COMPACT_ATOMS: atom_id res chain seq x y z
N THR A 1 -10.19 -8.81 -11.42
CA THR A 1 -9.69 -10.01 -12.14
C THR A 1 -8.23 -10.20 -11.81
N THR A 2 -7.72 -11.43 -11.90
CA THR A 2 -6.32 -11.78 -11.61
C THR A 2 -5.87 -12.92 -12.53
N GLY A 3 -5.19 -12.57 -13.60
CA GLY A 3 -4.74 -13.49 -14.64
C GLY A 3 -5.94 -14.16 -15.30
N PHE A 4 -6.01 -15.49 -15.15
CA PHE A 4 -7.10 -16.33 -15.64
C PHE A 4 -8.22 -16.53 -14.61
N THR A 5 -8.11 -15.95 -13.41
CA THR A 5 -9.15 -15.98 -12.39
C THR A 5 -9.84 -14.63 -12.25
N GLY A 6 -11.03 -14.66 -11.66
CA GLY A 6 -11.82 -13.47 -11.41
C GLY A 6 -13.12 -13.81 -10.73
N GLN A 7 -13.91 -12.78 -10.44
CA GLN A 7 -15.20 -12.94 -9.81
C GLN A 7 -16.11 -11.78 -10.19
N CYS A 8 -17.41 -12.05 -10.18
CA CYS A 8 -18.47 -11.05 -10.25
C CYS A 8 -19.35 -11.26 -9.03
N THR A 9 -19.47 -10.23 -8.19
CA THR A 9 -20.28 -10.26 -6.98
C THR A 9 -21.35 -9.18 -7.08
N VAL A 10 -22.58 -9.51 -6.72
CA VAL A 10 -23.67 -8.55 -6.59
C VAL A 10 -23.77 -8.13 -5.13
N ILE A 11 -23.80 -6.82 -4.91
CA ILE A 11 -24.05 -6.22 -3.60
C ILE A 11 -25.41 -5.53 -3.65
N TYR A 12 -26.34 -5.99 -2.80
CA TYR A 12 -27.66 -5.40 -2.65
C TYR A 12 -27.98 -5.19 -1.16
N PRO A 13 -28.39 -3.98 -0.73
CA PRO A 13 -28.63 -3.66 0.67
C PRO A 13 -29.54 -4.67 1.37
N GLN A 14 -29.16 -5.08 2.57
CA GLN A 14 -29.91 -5.99 3.46
C GLN A 14 -30.17 -7.42 2.90
N GLN A 15 -29.77 -7.72 1.66
CA GLN A 15 -30.01 -9.01 1.01
C GLN A 15 -28.73 -9.76 0.62
N SER A 16 -27.60 -9.06 0.58
CA SER A 16 -26.27 -9.66 0.41
C SER A 16 -25.24 -9.01 1.34
N GLN A 17 -24.10 -9.67 1.54
CA GLN A 17 -22.91 -9.05 2.10
C GLN A 17 -22.52 -7.78 1.32
N CYS A 18 -22.14 -6.73 2.05
CA CYS A 18 -21.50 -5.55 1.47
C CYS A 18 -20.01 -5.83 1.21
N TYR A 19 -19.32 -4.87 0.59
CA TYR A 19 -17.91 -5.02 0.23
C TYR A 19 -16.98 -5.19 1.43
N GLU A 20 -17.37 -4.70 2.61
CA GLU A 20 -16.60 -4.78 3.87
C GLU A 20 -17.11 -5.82 4.86
N CYS A 21 -18.09 -6.65 4.49
CA CYS A 21 -18.54 -7.76 5.33
C CYS A 21 -17.45 -8.82 5.58
N THR A 22 -16.45 -8.88 4.72
CA THR A 22 -15.30 -9.81 4.81
C THR A 22 -14.01 -9.00 4.76
N SER A 23 -13.11 -9.23 5.73
CA SER A 23 -11.80 -8.59 5.72
C SER A 23 -10.98 -9.02 4.50
N LYS A 24 -10.34 -8.04 3.86
CA LYS A 24 -9.46 -8.28 2.71
C LYS A 24 -8.04 -8.46 3.21
N ALA A 25 -7.24 -9.25 2.49
CA ALA A 25 -5.82 -9.37 2.82
C ALA A 25 -5.16 -8.00 2.70
N ALA A 26 -4.53 -7.53 3.79
CA ALA A 26 -3.77 -6.30 3.78
C ALA A 26 -2.64 -6.37 2.73
N PRO A 27 -2.23 -5.23 2.14
CA PRO A 27 -1.04 -5.17 1.31
C PRO A 27 0.16 -5.77 2.06
N LYS A 28 1.03 -6.51 1.36
CA LYS A 28 2.22 -7.11 1.98
C LYS A 28 3.19 -6.00 2.40
N VAL A 29 3.28 -5.73 3.69
CA VAL A 29 4.28 -4.84 4.30
C VAL A 29 5.51 -5.66 4.67
N TYR A 30 6.70 -5.23 4.24
CA TYR A 30 7.96 -5.87 4.59
C TYR A 30 8.64 -5.11 5.73
N PRO A 31 9.20 -5.79 6.74
CA PRO A 31 9.92 -5.12 7.83
C PRO A 31 11.08 -4.28 7.31
N VAL A 32 11.28 -3.09 7.88
CA VAL A 32 12.37 -2.15 7.56
C VAL A 32 13.74 -2.85 7.55
N CYS A 33 14.03 -3.67 8.56
CA CYS A 33 15.29 -4.40 8.67
C CYS A 33 15.52 -5.39 7.51
N THR A 34 14.45 -5.92 6.92
CA THR A 34 14.50 -6.83 5.76
C THR A 34 14.80 -6.05 4.49
N ILE A 35 14.23 -4.86 4.33
CA ILE A 35 14.47 -4.00 3.18
C ILE A 35 15.86 -3.36 3.24
N ARG A 36 16.29 -2.82 4.39
CA ARG A 36 17.55 -2.06 4.55
C ARG A 36 18.78 -2.94 4.72
N SER A 37 18.72 -3.99 5.52
CA SER A 37 19.93 -4.70 5.99
C SER A 37 19.99 -6.17 5.59
N THR A 38 18.86 -6.86 5.50
CA THR A 38 18.84 -8.33 5.32
C THR A 38 17.83 -8.82 4.28
N PRO A 39 17.92 -8.36 3.01
CA PRO A 39 17.03 -8.85 1.98
C PRO A 39 17.31 -10.33 1.69
N SER A 40 16.24 -11.13 1.60
CA SER A 40 16.29 -12.56 1.28
C SER A 40 15.59 -12.96 -0.02
N THR A 41 14.81 -12.07 -0.64
CA THR A 41 14.04 -12.36 -1.85
C THR A 41 14.17 -11.22 -2.85
N PRO A 42 13.98 -11.47 -4.16
CA PRO A 42 14.00 -10.41 -5.17
C PRO A 42 13.05 -9.26 -4.87
N VAL A 43 11.88 -9.55 -4.28
CA VAL A 43 10.86 -8.54 -3.94
C VAL A 43 11.39 -7.52 -2.94
N HIS A 44 12.23 -7.95 -1.97
CA HIS A 44 12.84 -7.03 -1.01
C HIS A 44 13.82 -6.06 -1.68
N CYS A 45 14.63 -6.55 -2.64
CA CYS A 45 15.57 -5.72 -3.39
C CYS A 45 14.85 -4.75 -4.33
N ILE A 46 13.74 -5.18 -4.94
CA ILE A 46 12.91 -4.34 -5.81
C ILE A 46 12.20 -3.25 -5.00
N GLN A 47 11.64 -3.59 -3.84
CA GLN A 47 11.05 -2.60 -2.94
C GLN A 47 12.09 -1.59 -2.43
N TRP A 48 13.30 -2.05 -2.09
CA TRP A 48 14.41 -1.16 -1.74
C TRP A 48 14.74 -0.19 -2.88
N ALA A 49 14.82 -0.68 -4.12
CA ALA A 49 15.14 0.15 -5.28
C ALA A 49 14.05 1.19 -5.59
N LYS A 50 12.76 0.87 -5.34
CA LYS A 50 11.66 1.84 -5.45
C LYS A 50 11.78 2.95 -4.41
N LEU A 51 12.01 2.59 -3.14
CA LEU A 51 12.22 3.57 -2.07
C LEU A 51 13.45 4.43 -2.33
N LEU A 52 14.51 3.83 -2.90
CA LEU A 52 15.70 4.58 -3.30
C LEU A 52 15.39 5.58 -4.43
N PHE A 53 14.57 5.19 -5.42
CA PHE A 53 14.15 6.09 -6.50
C PHE A 53 13.40 7.30 -5.95
N GLU A 54 12.44 7.07 -5.05
CA GLU A 54 11.68 8.13 -4.38
C GLU A 54 12.59 9.01 -3.52
N LEU A 55 13.53 8.42 -2.78
CA LEU A 55 14.51 9.18 -1.99
C LEU A 55 15.41 10.08 -2.86
N MET A 56 15.82 9.60 -4.03
CA MET A 56 16.75 10.31 -4.91
C MET A 56 16.08 11.35 -5.80
N PHE A 57 14.83 11.09 -6.22
CA PHE A 57 14.18 11.85 -7.29
C PHE A 57 12.77 12.33 -6.96
N GLY A 58 12.15 11.80 -5.92
CA GLY A 58 10.78 12.11 -5.54
C GLY A 58 10.64 13.22 -4.51
N ILE A 59 9.41 13.37 -4.01
CA ILE A 59 9.04 14.36 -2.99
C ILE A 59 9.79 14.02 -1.70
N GLU A 60 10.25 15.05 -1.00
CA GLU A 60 10.92 14.86 0.28
C GLU A 60 9.96 14.20 1.28
N ASP A 61 10.37 13.04 1.79
CA ASP A 61 9.69 12.31 2.84
C ASP A 61 10.69 12.00 3.97
N ASP A 62 10.58 12.73 5.07
CA ASP A 62 11.43 12.55 6.25
C ASP A 62 11.13 11.24 7.00
N ASN A 63 10.01 10.59 6.70
CA ASN A 63 9.64 9.27 7.24
C ASN A 63 10.17 8.12 6.37
N SER A 64 10.96 8.40 5.33
CA SER A 64 11.52 7.37 4.46
C SER A 64 12.37 6.38 5.25
N VAL A 65 12.14 5.09 4.99
CA VAL A 65 12.92 3.98 5.55
C VAL A 65 14.41 4.04 5.18
N LEU A 66 14.76 4.84 4.16
CA LEU A 66 16.12 5.04 3.67
C LEU A 66 16.65 6.46 3.96
N ALA A 67 16.05 7.19 4.91
CA ALA A 67 16.45 8.57 5.23
C ALA A 67 17.94 8.70 5.60
N ASP A 68 18.56 7.65 6.16
CA ASP A 68 19.99 7.60 6.47
C ASP A 68 20.90 7.70 5.23
N LEU A 69 20.38 7.38 4.04
CA LEU A 69 21.08 7.53 2.77
C LEU A 69 20.98 8.95 2.18
N LYS A 70 20.02 9.77 2.63
CA LYS A 70 19.72 11.08 2.01
C LYS A 70 20.93 12.01 2.06
N GLU A 71 21.49 12.21 3.25
CA GLU A 71 22.60 13.14 3.45
C GLU A 71 23.90 12.69 2.75
N PRO A 72 24.34 11.42 2.84
CA PRO A 72 25.47 10.92 2.06
C PRO A 72 25.29 11.08 0.55
N LEU A 73 24.11 10.74 0.01
CA LEU A 73 23.85 10.85 -1.43
C LEU A 73 23.82 12.30 -1.90
N ASN A 74 23.23 13.21 -1.12
CA ASN A 74 23.23 14.63 -1.44
C ASN A 74 24.64 15.25 -1.43
N LYS A 75 25.54 14.79 -0.54
CA LYS A 75 26.95 15.22 -0.53
C LYS A 75 27.74 14.78 -1.76
N LEU A 76 27.30 13.72 -2.44
CA LEU A 76 27.93 13.22 -3.67
C LEU A 76 27.48 13.98 -4.92
N ARG A 77 26.47 14.83 -4.81
CA ARG A 77 25.99 15.71 -5.88
C ARG A 77 26.80 17.00 -5.87
N CYS A 78 27.36 17.43 -6.99
CA CYS A 78 27.97 18.74 -7.08
C CYS A 78 26.87 19.81 -7.00
N SER A 79 27.05 20.77 -6.10
CA SER A 79 26.16 21.94 -5.98
C SER A 79 26.66 23.04 -6.91
N GLU A 80 26.10 23.17 -8.11
CA GLU A 80 26.15 24.43 -8.86
C GLU A 80 24.85 24.72 -9.64
N ASN A 81 24.27 25.90 -9.34
CA ASN A 81 23.13 26.55 -9.97
C ASN A 81 23.52 27.29 -11.28
N GLY A 82 24.42 26.71 -12.09
CA GLY A 82 25.03 27.39 -13.24
C GLY A 82 25.00 26.56 -14.52
N SER A 83 24.65 27.22 -15.63
CA SER A 83 24.45 26.72 -16.99
C SER A 83 25.42 25.63 -17.50
N SER A 84 24.83 24.60 -18.11
CA SER A 84 25.44 23.43 -18.79
C SER A 84 26.20 22.45 -17.88
N VAL A 85 25.48 21.46 -17.34
CA VAL A 85 26.08 20.34 -16.63
C VAL A 85 26.89 19.51 -17.63
N LYS A 86 28.20 19.38 -17.41
CA LYS A 86 29.05 18.58 -18.29
C LYS A 86 28.73 17.09 -18.09
N GLU A 87 28.54 16.36 -19.19
CA GLU A 87 28.20 14.93 -19.17
C GLU A 87 29.18 14.09 -18.33
N ASP A 88 30.48 14.42 -18.40
CA ASP A 88 31.54 13.78 -17.61
C ASP A 88 31.44 14.04 -16.10
N GLU A 89 30.82 15.14 -15.67
CA GLU A 89 30.59 15.44 -14.26
C GLU A 89 29.42 14.63 -13.71
N VAL A 90 28.31 14.62 -14.43
CA VAL A 90 27.13 13.82 -14.07
C VAL A 90 27.48 12.33 -13.99
N ARG A 91 28.26 11.83 -14.94
CA ARG A 91 28.70 10.44 -14.92
C ARG A 91 29.56 10.13 -13.68
N ARG A 92 30.44 11.06 -13.27
CA ARG A 92 31.25 10.90 -12.05
C ARG A 92 30.38 10.87 -10.80
N GLU A 93 29.36 11.73 -10.70
CA GLU A 93 28.38 11.69 -9.59
C GLU A 93 27.65 10.35 -9.55
N ALA A 94 27.15 9.87 -10.70
CA ALA A 94 26.45 8.60 -10.80
C ALA A 94 27.33 7.40 -10.37
N VAL A 95 28.61 7.40 -10.75
CA VAL A 95 29.59 6.39 -10.30
C VAL A 95 29.87 6.51 -8.80
N ALA A 96 29.96 7.72 -8.25
CA ALA A 96 30.14 7.93 -6.82
C ALA A 96 28.95 7.41 -6.02
N ILE A 97 27.72 7.67 -6.48
CA ILE A 97 26.47 7.13 -5.91
C ILE A 97 26.47 5.60 -5.98
N PHE A 98 26.83 5.01 -7.13
CA PHE A 98 26.97 3.56 -7.27
C PHE A 98 27.91 2.99 -6.21
N ASN A 99 29.13 3.52 -6.11
CA ASN A 99 30.16 3.04 -5.19
C ASN A 99 29.73 3.24 -3.73
N HIS A 100 28.98 4.30 -3.43
CA HIS A 100 28.41 4.48 -2.11
C HIS A 100 27.42 3.36 -1.77
N LEU A 101 26.40 3.15 -2.61
CA LEU A 101 25.30 2.22 -2.36
C LEU A 101 25.72 0.75 -2.36
N PHE A 102 26.52 0.33 -3.35
CA PHE A 102 26.81 -1.10 -3.59
C PHE A 102 28.18 -1.56 -3.07
N CYS A 103 29.03 -0.64 -2.62
CA CYS A 103 30.34 -0.95 -2.05
C CYS A 103 30.49 -0.43 -0.61
N ASN A 104 30.42 0.88 -0.39
CA ASN A 104 30.70 1.48 0.93
C ASN A 104 29.62 1.15 1.97
N ASP A 105 28.36 1.20 1.56
CA ASP A 105 27.23 0.82 2.41
C ASP A 105 27.27 -0.67 2.76
N ILE A 106 27.55 -1.52 1.78
CA ILE A 106 27.70 -2.97 2.00
C ILE A 106 28.87 -3.27 2.93
N LYS A 107 30.01 -2.59 2.77
CA LYS A 107 31.14 -2.68 3.71
C LYS A 107 30.76 -2.23 5.13
N SER A 108 29.84 -1.27 5.25
CA SER A 108 29.32 -0.83 6.56
C SER A 108 28.37 -1.87 7.16
N GLN A 109 27.49 -2.49 6.36
CA GLN A 109 26.62 -3.59 6.78
C GLN A 109 27.42 -4.83 7.22
N LEU A 110 28.57 -5.09 6.58
CA LEU A 110 29.48 -6.18 6.99
C LEU A 110 30.07 -6.01 8.39
N LYS A 111 30.13 -4.78 8.92
CA LYS A 111 30.59 -4.53 10.30
C LYS A 111 29.60 -5.01 11.35
N LEU A 112 28.34 -5.22 10.99
CA LEU A 112 27.28 -5.76 11.86
C LEU A 112 27.42 -7.29 11.97
N THR A 113 28.50 -7.74 12.62
CA THR A 113 28.92 -9.15 12.68
C THR A 113 27.87 -10.09 13.25
N ASN A 114 27.01 -9.59 14.15
CA ASN A 114 25.88 -10.32 14.72
C ASN A 114 24.84 -10.79 13.66
N LEU A 115 24.67 -10.06 12.56
CA LEU A 115 23.71 -10.43 11.51
C LEU A 115 24.17 -11.61 10.64
N TRP A 116 25.48 -11.86 10.61
CA TRP A 116 26.12 -12.80 9.68
C TRP A 116 26.75 -14.01 10.39
N ALA A 117 26.80 -14.00 11.73
CA ALA A 117 27.49 -15.01 12.55
C ALA A 117 26.81 -16.39 12.57
N ASP A 118 25.48 -16.44 12.43
CA ASP A 118 24.69 -17.66 12.63
C ASP A 118 24.77 -18.67 11.47
N GLY A 119 25.52 -18.36 10.39
CA GLY A 119 25.70 -19.23 9.23
C GLY A 119 24.45 -19.51 8.38
N LYS A 120 23.27 -19.03 8.82
CA LYS A 120 22.00 -19.13 8.09
C LYS A 120 21.94 -18.23 6.86
N ARG A 121 22.80 -17.21 6.80
CA ARG A 121 22.81 -16.18 5.76
C ARG A 121 24.24 -15.97 5.30
N GLU A 122 24.45 -15.94 4.00
CA GLU A 122 25.74 -15.60 3.42
C GLU A 122 25.98 -14.09 3.55
N ALA A 123 27.19 -13.72 3.95
CA ALA A 123 27.56 -12.33 4.14
C ALA A 123 27.57 -11.59 2.78
N PRO A 124 27.09 -10.33 2.72
CA PRO A 124 26.99 -9.62 1.47
C PRO A 124 28.36 -9.25 0.90
N VAL A 125 28.49 -9.26 -0.43
CA VAL A 125 29.74 -8.93 -1.13
C VAL A 125 29.65 -7.52 -1.70
N PRO A 126 30.55 -6.58 -1.30
CA PRO A 126 30.59 -5.26 -1.88
C PRO A 126 31.10 -5.32 -3.33
N VAL A 127 30.59 -4.45 -4.19
CA VAL A 127 31.03 -4.34 -5.59
C VAL A 127 31.24 -2.88 -5.97
N SER A 128 32.46 -2.52 -6.39
CA SER A 128 32.72 -1.20 -6.98
C SER A 128 32.30 -1.15 -8.45
N PHE A 129 32.10 0.04 -8.99
CA PHE A 129 31.75 0.21 -10.41
C PHE A 129 32.83 -0.39 -11.32
N GLU A 130 34.09 -0.13 -11.02
CA GLU A 130 35.25 -0.62 -11.76
C GLU A 130 35.33 -2.16 -11.73
N GLU A 131 35.04 -2.77 -10.57
CA GLU A 131 34.96 -4.22 -10.41
C GLU A 131 33.79 -4.81 -11.20
N ALA A 132 32.62 -4.18 -11.15
CA ALA A 132 31.42 -4.62 -11.85
C ALA A 132 31.62 -4.64 -13.37
N VAL A 133 32.27 -3.62 -13.93
CA VAL A 133 32.48 -3.48 -15.39
C VAL A 133 33.75 -4.15 -15.90
N ALA A 134 34.61 -4.69 -15.02
CA ALA A 134 35.81 -5.44 -15.42
C ALA A 134 35.46 -6.76 -16.15
N ALA A 135 34.28 -7.32 -15.86
CA ALA A 135 33.73 -8.44 -16.62
C ALA A 135 33.19 -7.99 -17.98
N LYS A 136 33.35 -8.80 -19.03
CA LYS A 136 32.81 -8.48 -20.36
C LYS A 136 31.29 -8.27 -20.28
N SER A 137 30.83 -7.11 -20.74
CA SER A 137 29.40 -6.88 -21.00
C SER A 137 29.02 -7.52 -22.33
N GLU A 138 28.09 -8.46 -22.30
CA GLU A 138 27.36 -8.86 -23.49
C GLU A 138 26.22 -7.86 -23.65
N GLY A 139 26.19 -7.16 -24.79
CA GLY A 139 25.16 -6.19 -25.15
C GLY A 139 23.87 -6.90 -25.54
N ASP A 140 23.23 -7.54 -24.56
CA ASP A 140 21.93 -8.18 -24.74
C ASP A 140 20.83 -7.14 -24.50
N THR A 141 19.95 -6.98 -25.50
CA THR A 141 18.81 -6.05 -25.45
C THR A 141 17.50 -6.77 -25.14
N ASP A 142 17.51 -8.10 -25.01
CA ASP A 142 16.33 -8.86 -24.64
C ASP A 142 15.92 -8.55 -23.19
N VAL A 143 14.75 -7.96 -23.03
CA VAL A 143 14.18 -7.58 -21.73
C VAL A 143 13.74 -8.78 -20.89
N GLN A 144 13.60 -9.97 -21.50
CA GLN A 144 13.29 -11.22 -20.83
C GLN A 144 14.54 -11.98 -20.38
N ALA A 145 15.71 -11.64 -20.93
CA ALA A 145 16.98 -12.20 -20.51
C ALA A 145 17.43 -11.60 -19.16
N VAL A 146 18.21 -12.39 -18.41
CA VAL A 146 18.84 -11.94 -17.17
C VAL A 146 20.20 -11.34 -17.51
N TRP A 147 20.33 -10.02 -17.37
CA TRP A 147 21.57 -9.33 -17.73
C TRP A 147 22.66 -9.46 -16.66
N SER A 148 23.91 -9.43 -17.13
CA SER A 148 25.10 -9.51 -16.28
C SER A 148 25.23 -8.32 -15.32
N VAL A 149 26.01 -8.50 -14.25
CA VAL A 149 26.34 -7.42 -13.29
C VAL A 149 26.97 -6.22 -13.98
N ALA A 150 27.84 -6.45 -14.99
CA ALA A 150 28.44 -5.39 -15.79
C ALA A 150 27.40 -4.58 -16.57
N THR A 151 26.41 -5.26 -17.16
CA THR A 151 25.29 -4.62 -17.87
C THR A 151 24.43 -3.81 -16.90
N GLN A 152 24.10 -4.35 -15.73
CA GLN A 152 23.30 -3.66 -14.71
C GLN A 152 24.04 -2.43 -14.15
N ALA A 153 25.36 -2.52 -13.94
CA ALA A 153 26.16 -1.39 -13.46
C ALA A 153 26.20 -0.24 -14.47
N ASN A 154 26.39 -0.56 -15.76
CA ASN A 154 26.34 0.45 -16.82
C ASN A 154 24.93 1.06 -16.94
N LEU A 155 23.87 0.25 -16.85
CA LEU A 155 22.49 0.74 -16.89
C LEU A 155 22.17 1.67 -15.72
N PHE A 156 22.63 1.36 -14.50
CA PHE A 156 22.46 2.22 -13.34
C PHE A 156 23.10 3.59 -13.56
N VAL A 157 24.39 3.60 -13.95
CA VAL A 157 25.15 4.85 -14.15
C VAL A 157 24.56 5.65 -15.31
N ASP A 158 24.18 5.02 -16.42
CA ASP A 158 23.51 5.69 -17.55
C ASP A 158 22.19 6.33 -17.11
N THR A 159 21.35 5.57 -16.42
CA THR A 159 20.01 6.04 -16.03
C THR A 159 20.07 7.19 -15.04
N VAL A 160 20.91 7.09 -14.00
CA VAL A 160 21.13 8.19 -13.05
C VAL A 160 21.67 9.42 -13.78
N SER A 161 22.62 9.21 -14.71
CA SER A 161 23.20 10.32 -15.45
C SER A 161 22.19 11.04 -16.35
N ARG A 162 21.31 10.26 -17.00
CA ARG A 162 20.25 10.81 -17.85
C ARG A 162 19.18 11.53 -17.04
N ILE A 163 18.81 11.04 -15.86
CA ILE A 163 17.88 11.76 -14.98
C ILE A 163 18.48 13.11 -14.56
N PHE A 164 19.73 13.13 -14.09
CA PHE A 164 20.41 14.36 -13.65
C PHE A 164 20.69 15.39 -14.76
N SER A 165 20.82 14.94 -16.01
CA SER A 165 21.08 15.82 -17.16
C SER A 165 19.82 16.22 -17.93
N GLN A 166 18.86 15.32 -18.12
CA GLN A 166 17.70 15.50 -19.00
C GLN A 166 16.40 15.82 -18.24
N ARG A 167 16.29 15.39 -16.98
CA ARG A 167 15.06 15.50 -16.17
C ARG A 167 15.30 16.19 -14.83
N ARG A 168 16.30 17.07 -14.78
CA ARG A 168 16.70 17.77 -13.54
C ARG A 168 15.55 18.55 -12.89
N GLU A 169 14.68 19.15 -13.71
CA GLU A 169 13.52 19.94 -13.24
C GLU A 169 12.44 19.09 -12.58
N GLU A 170 12.39 17.78 -12.88
CA GLU A 170 11.40 16.87 -12.29
C GLU A 170 11.85 16.34 -10.92
N ILE A 171 13.15 16.41 -10.61
CA ILE A 171 13.72 15.95 -9.34
C ILE A 171 13.07 16.72 -8.19
N GLY A 172 12.54 15.99 -7.20
CA GLY A 172 11.72 16.54 -6.12
C GLY A 172 10.22 16.30 -6.31
N THR A 173 9.80 15.81 -7.48
CA THR A 173 8.39 15.52 -7.79
C THR A 173 8.17 14.16 -8.47
N MET A 174 9.25 13.42 -8.78
CA MET A 174 9.13 12.14 -9.48
C MET A 174 8.52 11.08 -8.57
N ALA A 175 7.65 10.25 -9.14
CA ALA A 175 7.19 9.03 -8.50
C ALA A 175 7.49 7.85 -9.42
N PHE A 176 7.73 6.67 -8.85
CA PHE A 176 7.94 5.48 -9.67
C PHE A 176 6.68 5.20 -10.50
N SER A 177 6.84 5.14 -11.82
CA SER A 177 5.81 4.68 -12.75
C SER A 177 6.36 3.56 -13.63
N LYS A 178 5.56 2.51 -13.82
CA LYS A 178 5.89 1.42 -14.76
C LYS A 178 5.92 1.89 -16.22
N ASP A 179 5.24 2.99 -16.52
CA ASP A 179 5.18 3.58 -17.86
C ASP A 179 6.38 4.51 -18.13
N ASP A 180 7.17 4.83 -17.09
CA ASP A 180 8.41 5.58 -17.19
C ASP A 180 9.61 4.63 -17.37
N LYS A 181 10.15 4.59 -18.58
CA LYS A 181 11.28 3.74 -18.93
C LYS A 181 12.51 3.99 -18.04
N MET A 182 12.84 5.25 -17.73
CA MET A 182 14.00 5.56 -16.89
C MET A 182 13.78 5.09 -15.45
N ALA A 183 12.56 5.26 -14.91
CA ALA A 183 12.24 4.77 -13.58
C ALA A 183 12.34 3.24 -13.50
N VAL A 184 11.80 2.52 -14.49
CA VAL A 184 11.90 1.05 -14.56
C VAL A 184 13.34 0.59 -14.74
N ASP A 185 14.12 1.24 -15.60
CA ASP A 185 15.53 0.90 -15.85
C ASP A 185 16.37 1.13 -14.59
N PHE A 186 16.12 2.22 -13.84
CA PHE A 186 16.74 2.48 -12.54
C PHE A 186 16.41 1.38 -11.53
N VAL A 187 15.12 1.06 -11.35
CA VAL A 187 14.69 0.04 -10.38
C VAL A 187 15.23 -1.34 -10.75
N CYS A 188 15.25 -1.69 -12.05
CA CYS A 188 15.85 -2.92 -12.56
C CYS A 188 17.34 -3.01 -12.21
N ALA A 189 18.12 -1.97 -12.54
CA ALA A 189 19.55 -1.97 -12.29
C ALA A 189 19.87 -1.99 -10.79
N ALA A 190 19.27 -1.08 -10.02
CA ALA A 190 19.53 -0.96 -8.58
C ALA A 190 19.12 -2.22 -7.80
N SER A 191 17.97 -2.81 -8.14
CA SER A 191 17.51 -4.05 -7.47
C SER A 191 18.41 -5.24 -7.81
N ASN A 192 18.82 -5.42 -9.07
CA ASN A 192 19.69 -6.52 -9.47
C ASN A 192 21.11 -6.38 -8.88
N LEU A 193 21.67 -5.17 -8.84
CA LEU A 193 22.96 -4.92 -8.17
C LEU A 193 22.89 -5.27 -6.69
N ARG A 194 21.79 -4.90 -6.02
CA ARG A 194 21.55 -5.30 -4.64
C ARG A 194 21.33 -6.80 -4.50
N MET A 195 20.61 -7.45 -5.40
CA MET A 195 20.47 -8.91 -5.41
C MET A 195 21.84 -9.59 -5.49
N HIS A 196 22.73 -9.08 -6.35
CA HIS A 196 24.10 -9.56 -6.44
C HIS A 196 24.88 -9.40 -5.13
N ASN A 197 24.77 -8.23 -4.46
CA ASN A 197 25.43 -8.04 -3.16
C ASN A 197 25.02 -9.09 -2.12
N TYR A 198 23.77 -9.57 -2.14
CA TYR A 198 23.24 -10.50 -1.14
C TYR A 198 23.06 -11.93 -1.68
N HIS A 199 23.73 -12.29 -2.78
CA HIS A 199 23.68 -13.64 -3.39
C HIS A 199 22.26 -14.09 -3.79
N ILE A 200 21.39 -13.14 -4.10
CA ILE A 200 20.03 -13.40 -4.58
C ILE A 200 20.08 -13.55 -6.11
N PRO A 201 19.38 -14.54 -6.70
CA PRO A 201 19.32 -14.70 -8.15
C PRO A 201 18.75 -13.45 -8.84
N LEU A 202 19.53 -12.93 -9.80
CA LEU A 202 19.15 -11.78 -10.62
C LEU A 202 17.86 -12.07 -11.40
N GLN A 203 17.14 -10.99 -11.68
CA GLN A 203 15.87 -11.01 -12.40
C GLN A 203 16.02 -10.28 -13.74
N SER A 204 15.26 -10.73 -14.74
CA SER A 204 15.14 -10.00 -16.00
C SER A 204 14.43 -8.67 -15.79
N ARG A 205 14.65 -7.72 -16.70
CA ARG A 205 13.98 -6.42 -16.66
C ARG A 205 12.46 -6.57 -16.62
N TRP A 206 11.91 -7.51 -17.41
CA TRP A 206 10.49 -7.82 -17.42
C TRP A 206 9.96 -8.31 -16.06
N SER A 207 10.71 -9.20 -15.39
CA SER A 207 10.34 -9.70 -14.05
C SER A 207 10.34 -8.58 -13.02
N VAL A 208 11.39 -7.73 -13.03
CA VAL A 208 11.46 -6.58 -12.12
C VAL A 208 10.30 -5.62 -12.36
N GLU A 209 10.01 -5.26 -13.61
CA GLU A 209 8.89 -4.38 -13.97
C GLU A 209 7.54 -4.95 -13.47
N SER A 210 7.32 -6.26 -13.66
CA SER A 210 6.10 -6.93 -13.21
C SER A 210 5.93 -6.89 -11.69
N ILE A 211 7.02 -7.12 -10.93
CA ILE A 211 6.99 -7.12 -9.47
C ILE A 211 6.88 -5.69 -8.94
N ALA A 212 7.66 -4.74 -9.48
CA ALA A 212 7.71 -3.35 -9.04
C ALA A 212 6.39 -2.61 -9.27
N GLY A 213 5.72 -2.90 -10.39
CA GLY A 213 4.41 -2.38 -10.74
C GLY A 213 3.24 -3.05 -10.03
N ALA A 214 3.50 -3.99 -9.11
CA ALA A 214 2.49 -4.78 -8.39
C ALA A 214 1.42 -5.36 -9.34
N ILE A 215 1.84 -5.86 -10.52
CA ILE A 215 0.90 -6.27 -11.55
C ILE A 215 0.33 -7.64 -11.18
N VAL A 216 -0.90 -7.61 -10.70
CA VAL A 216 -1.83 -8.71 -10.91
C VAL A 216 -1.95 -8.90 -12.44
N PRO A 217 -1.54 -10.05 -13.00
CA PRO A 217 -1.59 -10.24 -14.46
C PRO A 217 -3.00 -9.95 -14.97
N ALA A 218 -3.13 -9.24 -16.08
CA ALA A 218 -4.43 -8.95 -16.68
C ALA A 218 -4.56 -9.70 -18.00
N VAL A 219 -5.64 -10.49 -18.13
CA VAL A 219 -5.94 -11.20 -19.37
C VAL A 219 -7.23 -10.62 -19.95
N ALA A 220 -7.16 -10.14 -21.20
CA ALA A 220 -8.28 -9.49 -21.86
C ALA A 220 -9.54 -10.38 -21.88
N THR A 221 -9.39 -11.68 -22.13
CA THR A 221 -10.51 -12.63 -22.14
C THR A 221 -11.16 -12.80 -20.77
N THR A 222 -10.39 -12.84 -19.68
CA THR A 222 -10.93 -12.87 -18.31
C THR A 222 -11.75 -11.62 -18.02
N ASN A 223 -11.27 -10.46 -18.46
CA ASN A 223 -12.00 -9.19 -18.31
C ASN A 223 -13.32 -9.22 -19.11
N CYS A 224 -13.31 -9.73 -20.35
CA CYS A 224 -14.52 -9.90 -21.15
C CYS A 224 -15.55 -10.81 -20.47
N ILE A 225 -15.09 -11.92 -19.87
CA ILE A 225 -15.97 -12.85 -19.15
C ILE A 225 -16.60 -12.16 -17.94
N VAL A 226 -15.80 -11.47 -17.10
CA VAL A 226 -16.34 -10.74 -15.93
C VAL A 226 -17.31 -9.64 -16.35
N ALA A 227 -17.00 -8.88 -17.40
CA ALA A 227 -17.91 -7.88 -17.95
C ALA A 227 -19.25 -8.48 -18.41
N GLY A 228 -19.20 -9.61 -19.11
CA GLY A 228 -20.41 -10.34 -19.52
C GLY A 228 -21.25 -10.81 -18.33
N LEU A 229 -20.61 -11.29 -17.26
CA LEU A 229 -21.27 -11.68 -16.02
C LEU A 229 -21.92 -10.48 -15.31
N GLN A 230 -21.24 -9.32 -15.27
CA GLN A 230 -21.79 -8.08 -14.71
C GLN A 230 -23.06 -7.65 -15.45
N CYS A 231 -23.04 -7.63 -16.78
CA CYS A 231 -24.21 -7.31 -17.59
C CYS A 231 -25.35 -8.32 -17.38
N THR A 232 -25.03 -9.61 -17.30
CA THR A 232 -26.03 -10.68 -17.09
C THR A 232 -26.72 -10.54 -15.73
N ASN A 233 -25.96 -10.29 -14.66
CA ASN A 233 -26.50 -10.06 -13.33
C ASN A 233 -27.35 -8.78 -13.28
N LEU A 234 -26.90 -7.69 -13.91
CA LEU A 234 -27.66 -6.44 -13.97
C LEU A 234 -29.02 -6.65 -14.66
N LEU A 235 -29.05 -7.33 -15.81
CA LEU A 235 -30.29 -7.61 -16.54
C LEU A 235 -31.24 -8.48 -15.72
N ALA A 236 -30.72 -9.46 -14.98
CA ALA A 236 -31.51 -10.32 -14.09
C ALA A 236 -32.19 -9.50 -12.98
N ILE A 237 -31.44 -8.60 -12.32
CA ILE A 237 -31.94 -7.70 -11.27
C ILE A 237 -33.00 -6.74 -11.83
N LEU A 238 -32.69 -6.03 -12.92
CA LEU A 238 -33.62 -5.08 -13.54
C LEU A 238 -34.93 -5.74 -13.96
N ARG A 239 -34.87 -6.96 -14.51
CA ARG A 239 -36.05 -7.72 -14.90
C ARG A 239 -36.96 -8.01 -13.71
N GLU A 240 -36.39 -8.30 -12.55
CA GLU A 240 -37.18 -8.56 -11.35
C GLU A 240 -37.77 -7.29 -10.73
N ILE A 241 -37.02 -6.18 -10.73
CA ILE A 241 -37.54 -4.86 -10.35
C ILE A 241 -38.77 -4.51 -11.21
N LEU A 242 -38.66 -4.63 -12.54
CA LEU A 242 -39.78 -4.35 -13.46
C LEU A 242 -40.97 -5.30 -13.28
N ARG A 243 -40.76 -6.52 -12.76
CA ARG A 243 -41.86 -7.45 -12.44
C ARG A 243 -42.57 -7.03 -11.17
N CYS A 244 -41.84 -6.60 -10.15
CA CYS A 244 -42.40 -6.05 -8.91
C CYS A 244 -43.16 -4.75 -9.15
N GLU A 245 -42.70 -3.89 -10.06
CA GLU A 245 -43.43 -2.67 -10.43
C GLU A 245 -44.79 -2.95 -11.09
N LYS A 246 -44.87 -4.02 -11.90
CA LYS A 246 -46.11 -4.42 -12.58
C LYS A 246 -47.10 -5.14 -11.66
N ASP A 247 -46.63 -5.68 -10.55
CA ASP A 247 -47.42 -6.45 -9.60
C ASP A 247 -47.08 -6.01 -8.17
N SER A 248 -47.88 -5.06 -7.65
CA SER A 248 -47.69 -4.47 -6.31
C SER A 248 -47.77 -5.49 -5.17
N SER A 249 -48.22 -6.73 -5.41
CA SER A 249 -48.20 -7.80 -4.41
C SER A 249 -46.80 -8.42 -4.23
N ARG A 250 -45.89 -8.21 -5.19
CA ARG A 250 -44.53 -8.78 -5.17
C ARG A 250 -43.55 -7.76 -4.60
N LYS A 251 -42.84 -8.17 -3.54
CA LYS A 251 -41.67 -7.43 -3.04
C LYS A 251 -40.41 -7.91 -3.76
N PHE A 252 -39.49 -6.99 -4.03
CA PHE A 252 -38.22 -7.33 -4.64
C PHE A 252 -37.38 -8.24 -3.74
N SER A 253 -36.86 -9.32 -4.34
CA SER A 253 -35.94 -10.26 -3.71
C SER A 253 -34.79 -10.53 -4.67
N LEU A 254 -33.57 -10.31 -4.21
CA LEU A 254 -32.36 -10.55 -4.99
C LEU A 254 -32.26 -12.03 -5.39
N ARG A 255 -32.71 -12.95 -4.52
CA ARG A 255 -32.73 -14.39 -4.81
C ARG A 255 -33.68 -14.74 -5.96
N ASP A 256 -34.79 -14.02 -6.09
CA ASP A 256 -35.79 -14.26 -7.14
C ASP A 256 -35.38 -13.65 -8.49
N SER A 257 -34.40 -12.73 -8.49
CA SER A 257 -33.91 -12.10 -9.71
C SER A 257 -33.18 -13.07 -10.64
N GLY A 258 -32.63 -14.17 -10.11
CA GLY A 258 -31.77 -15.09 -10.85
C GLY A 258 -30.32 -14.60 -11.00
N ALA A 259 -29.96 -13.46 -10.41
CA ALA A 259 -28.57 -13.06 -10.27
C ALA A 259 -27.82 -14.00 -9.30
N THR A 260 -26.50 -14.12 -9.47
CA THR A 260 -25.66 -14.92 -8.58
C THR A 260 -24.23 -14.38 -8.55
N ASN A 261 -23.53 -14.58 -7.44
CA ASN A 261 -22.08 -14.38 -7.42
C ASN A 261 -21.44 -15.48 -8.27
N VAL A 262 -20.41 -15.16 -9.05
CA VAL A 262 -19.73 -16.14 -9.90
C VAL A 262 -18.23 -15.99 -9.74
N TRP A 263 -17.57 -17.12 -9.49
CA TRP A 263 -16.12 -17.23 -9.51
C TRP A 263 -15.65 -17.86 -10.82
N ILE A 264 -14.60 -17.29 -11.39
CA ILE A 264 -13.85 -17.84 -12.51
C ILE A 264 -12.62 -18.52 -11.93
N LYS A 265 -12.57 -19.86 -12.00
CA LYS A 265 -11.51 -20.68 -11.43
C LYS A 265 -10.90 -21.58 -12.49
N TYR A 266 -9.64 -21.99 -12.28
CA TYR A 266 -9.08 -23.08 -13.06
C TYR A 266 -9.89 -24.36 -12.84
N PRO A 267 -10.01 -25.22 -13.86
CA PRO A 267 -10.67 -26.51 -13.72
C PRO A 267 -9.94 -27.33 -12.64
N ASN A 268 -10.65 -27.64 -11.57
CA ASN A 268 -10.19 -28.58 -10.55
C ASN A 268 -10.40 -30.00 -11.10
N PRO A 269 -9.46 -30.96 -10.92
CA PRO A 269 -9.70 -32.36 -11.24
C PRO A 269 -11.05 -32.93 -10.72
N ALA A 270 -11.55 -32.42 -9.59
CA ALA A 270 -12.85 -32.81 -9.02
C ALA A 270 -14.08 -32.07 -9.60
N GLY A 271 -13.89 -30.94 -10.30
CA GLY A 271 -14.97 -30.04 -10.73
C GLY A 271 -14.81 -29.61 -12.20
N LYS A 272 -15.77 -29.98 -13.04
CA LYS A 272 -15.73 -29.71 -14.50
C LYS A 272 -16.07 -28.27 -14.90
N SER A 273 -16.48 -27.42 -13.97
CA SER A 273 -17.00 -26.07 -14.26
C SER A 273 -15.97 -24.98 -13.95
N ILE A 274 -15.66 -24.17 -14.97
CA ILE A 274 -14.77 -22.98 -14.88
C ILE A 274 -15.48 -21.81 -14.20
N LEU A 275 -16.78 -21.65 -14.49
CA LEU A 275 -17.67 -20.70 -13.83
C LEU A 275 -18.38 -21.39 -12.68
N VAL A 276 -18.09 -20.95 -11.46
CA VAL A 276 -18.62 -21.54 -10.23
C VAL A 276 -19.57 -20.52 -9.59
N PRO A 277 -20.89 -20.75 -9.65
CA PRO A 277 -21.84 -19.89 -8.97
C PRO A 277 -21.68 -20.03 -7.45
N ASP A 278 -21.91 -18.93 -6.75
CA ASP A 278 -21.76 -18.78 -5.32
C ASP A 278 -23.02 -18.09 -4.78
N PRO A 279 -23.75 -18.71 -3.82
CA PRO A 279 -24.98 -18.14 -3.32
C PRO A 279 -24.72 -16.83 -2.56
N PHE A 280 -25.72 -15.94 -2.57
CA PHE A 280 -25.66 -14.74 -1.74
C PHE A 280 -25.71 -15.11 -0.26
N LEU A 281 -24.68 -14.71 0.47
CA LEU A 281 -24.69 -14.68 1.93
C LEU A 281 -25.39 -13.41 2.40
N PRO A 282 -26.21 -13.47 3.46
CA PRO A 282 -26.81 -12.26 4.05
C PRO A 282 -25.71 -11.33 4.59
N PRO A 283 -26.01 -10.04 4.81
CA PRO A 283 -25.11 -9.13 5.50
C PRO A 283 -24.52 -9.75 6.75
N ASN A 284 -23.21 -9.56 6.96
CA ASN A 284 -22.56 -10.01 8.19
C ASN A 284 -23.11 -9.17 9.36
N PRO A 285 -23.75 -9.78 10.40
CA PRO A 285 -24.32 -9.05 11.55
C PRO A 285 -23.33 -8.10 12.24
N ASP A 286 -22.04 -8.43 12.18
CA ASP A 286 -20.97 -7.67 12.84
C ASP A 286 -20.31 -6.65 11.88
N CYS A 287 -20.92 -6.39 10.72
CA CYS A 287 -20.38 -5.46 9.74
C CYS A 287 -20.67 -4.00 10.11
N TYR A 288 -19.63 -3.24 10.43
CA TYR A 288 -19.65 -1.81 10.75
C TYR A 288 -20.14 -0.88 9.63
N VAL A 289 -20.31 -1.38 8.40
CA VAL A 289 -20.81 -0.60 7.27
C VAL A 289 -22.29 -0.84 7.05
N CYS A 290 -22.71 -2.11 6.98
CA CYS A 290 -24.08 -2.44 6.55
C CYS A 290 -25.00 -2.99 7.64
N GLN A 291 -24.50 -3.27 8.86
CA GLN A 291 -25.29 -3.84 9.96
C GLN A 291 -25.10 -3.13 11.30
N SER A 292 -23.88 -2.76 11.67
CA SER A 292 -23.60 -2.21 12.99
C SER A 292 -23.66 -0.69 12.97
N SER A 293 -24.57 -0.16 13.77
CA SER A 293 -24.66 1.27 14.10
C SER A 293 -23.62 1.70 15.13
N TRP A 294 -22.78 0.80 15.66
CA TRP A 294 -21.65 1.17 16.51
C TRP A 294 -20.37 0.31 16.35
N VAL A 295 -19.24 0.88 16.76
CA VAL A 295 -17.89 0.29 16.78
C VAL A 295 -17.26 0.57 18.15
N THR A 296 -16.42 -0.33 18.68
CA THR A 296 -15.68 -0.09 19.92
C THR A 296 -14.21 0.16 19.62
N VAL A 297 -13.70 1.33 19.97
CA VAL A 297 -12.28 1.69 19.79
C VAL A 297 -11.63 1.75 21.16
N THR A 298 -10.60 0.92 21.38
CA THR A 298 -9.82 0.95 22.62
C THR A 298 -8.49 1.63 22.35
N LEU A 299 -8.24 2.73 23.07
CA LEU A 299 -7.00 3.51 23.00
C LEU A 299 -6.13 3.21 24.22
N ASN A 300 -4.82 3.40 24.10
CA ASN A 300 -3.92 3.21 25.24
C ASN A 300 -4.08 4.29 26.33
N ASP A 301 -4.31 5.54 25.93
CA ASP A 301 -4.35 6.71 26.83
C ASP A 301 -5.11 7.87 26.16
N LEU A 302 -6.33 8.16 26.62
CA LEU A 302 -7.20 9.20 26.04
C LEU A 302 -6.61 10.62 26.15
N GLU A 303 -5.64 10.83 27.04
CA GLU A 303 -4.96 12.13 27.20
C GLU A 303 -3.90 12.37 26.13
N LYS A 304 -3.35 11.31 25.53
CA LYS A 304 -2.30 11.40 24.49
C LYS A 304 -2.86 11.46 23.07
N TRP A 305 -4.11 11.05 22.89
CA TRP A 305 -4.76 11.03 21.58
C TRP A 305 -5.45 12.36 21.32
N THR A 306 -5.02 13.08 20.29
CA THR A 306 -5.74 14.26 19.77
C THR A 306 -6.94 13.83 18.94
N VAL A 307 -7.94 14.72 18.82
CA VAL A 307 -9.07 14.49 17.90
C VAL A 307 -8.56 14.29 16.47
N GLN A 308 -7.54 15.04 16.06
CA GLN A 308 -6.91 14.92 14.74
C GLN A 308 -6.23 13.55 14.52
N ASP A 309 -5.51 13.04 15.52
CA ASP A 309 -4.90 11.70 15.47
C ASP A 309 -5.98 10.63 15.35
N PHE A 310 -7.04 10.75 16.15
CA PHE A 310 -8.17 9.82 16.13
C PHE A 310 -8.83 9.78 14.75
N VAL A 311 -9.11 10.95 14.16
CA VAL A 311 -9.68 11.04 12.81
C VAL A 311 -8.76 10.40 11.76
N ASN A 312 -7.48 10.78 11.74
CA ASN A 312 -6.58 10.34 10.68
C ASN A 312 -6.25 8.84 10.78
N LYS A 313 -5.95 8.36 11.99
CA LYS A 313 -5.51 6.97 12.21
C LYS A 313 -6.68 6.01 12.31
N VAL A 314 -7.79 6.39 12.96
CA VAL A 314 -8.93 5.51 13.17
C VAL A 314 -9.97 5.69 12.06
N LEU A 315 -10.52 6.89 11.86
CA LEU A 315 -11.63 7.06 10.93
C LEU A 315 -11.20 6.94 9.46
N LYS A 316 -10.16 7.68 9.05
CA LYS A 316 -9.71 7.70 7.66
C LYS A 316 -8.92 6.44 7.29
N LYS A 317 -7.89 6.09 8.08
CA LYS A 317 -6.99 4.97 7.78
C LYS A 317 -7.59 3.59 8.09
N GLU A 318 -8.22 3.40 9.26
CA GLU A 318 -8.75 2.09 9.66
C GLU A 318 -10.20 1.85 9.22
N LEU A 319 -11.11 2.82 9.40
CA LEU A 319 -12.53 2.69 9.04
C LEU A 319 -12.84 3.09 7.59
N GLY A 320 -11.94 3.81 6.92
CA GLY A 320 -12.06 4.17 5.51
C GLY A 320 -12.94 5.38 5.21
N ALA A 321 -13.20 6.24 6.20
CA ALA A 321 -13.93 7.49 5.99
C ALA A 321 -13.13 8.45 5.09
N SER A 322 -13.83 9.14 4.19
CA SER A 322 -13.24 10.13 3.28
C SER A 322 -13.23 11.52 3.91
N ALA A 323 -14.39 11.99 4.34
CA ALA A 323 -14.60 13.30 4.95
C ALA A 323 -15.45 13.12 6.22
N PRO A 324 -14.86 12.57 7.30
CA PRO A 324 -15.58 12.31 8.53
C PRO A 324 -15.91 13.60 9.29
N PHE A 325 -17.07 13.59 9.91
CA PHE A 325 -17.63 14.59 10.79
C PHE A 325 -17.92 13.92 12.15
N LEU A 326 -17.47 14.52 13.25
CA LEU A 326 -17.61 13.97 14.60
C LEU A 326 -18.49 14.85 15.49
N VAL A 327 -19.42 14.21 16.19
CA VAL A 327 -20.27 14.83 17.20
C VAL A 327 -20.13 14.09 18.52
N PHE A 328 -19.86 14.83 19.59
CA PHE A 328 -19.87 14.32 20.96
C PHE A 328 -20.79 15.17 21.82
N GLN A 329 -21.75 14.52 22.49
CA GLN A 329 -22.77 15.18 23.34
C GLN A 329 -23.53 16.33 22.65
N GLY A 330 -23.71 16.25 21.33
CA GLY A 330 -24.40 17.26 20.53
C GLY A 330 -23.52 18.44 20.09
N ASN A 331 -22.24 18.46 20.47
CA ASN A 331 -21.26 19.41 19.97
C ASN A 331 -20.47 18.79 18.81
N VAL A 332 -20.25 19.58 17.76
CA VAL A 332 -19.29 19.20 16.71
C VAL A 332 -17.89 19.33 17.30
N ILE A 333 -17.13 18.25 17.22
CA ILE A 333 -15.74 18.22 17.72
C ILE A 333 -14.72 18.10 16.57
N TYR A 334 -15.20 17.77 15.37
CA TYR A 334 -14.39 17.72 14.16
C TYR A 334 -15.26 17.81 12.90
N GLU A 335 -14.83 18.64 11.95
CA GLU A 335 -15.40 18.75 10.60
C GLU A 335 -14.26 18.97 9.60
N VAL A 336 -14.44 18.50 8.35
CA VAL A 336 -13.47 18.77 7.29
C VAL A 336 -13.85 20.10 6.63
N THR A 337 -13.13 21.17 6.98
CA THR A 337 -13.24 22.46 6.31
C THR A 337 -12.53 22.38 4.95
N THR A 338 -13.19 22.86 3.89
CA THR A 338 -12.66 22.83 2.51
C THR A 338 -11.75 24.01 2.17
N ASP A 339 -11.64 24.96 3.09
CA ASP A 339 -10.90 26.20 2.91
C ASP A 339 -9.80 26.24 3.99
N ASP A 340 -8.55 26.48 3.57
CA ASP A 340 -7.41 26.80 4.43
C ASP A 340 -7.61 28.17 5.14
N ASP A 341 -8.84 28.48 5.56
CA ASP A 341 -9.19 29.75 6.19
C ASP A 341 -8.98 29.63 7.71
N GLU A 342 -8.41 30.70 8.26
CA GLU A 342 -7.88 30.88 9.61
C GLU A 342 -8.93 30.83 10.75
N ASP A 343 -10.05 30.11 10.58
CA ASP A 343 -11.25 30.25 11.43
C ASP A 343 -11.70 28.95 12.15
N ASP A 344 -10.89 27.88 12.19
CA ASP A 344 -11.21 26.70 13.05
C ASP A 344 -11.37 27.10 14.53
N GLU A 345 -10.60 28.09 15.01
CA GLU A 345 -10.71 28.64 16.37
C GLU A 345 -12.01 29.46 16.59
N ASP A 346 -12.53 30.12 15.55
CA ASP A 346 -13.73 30.96 15.64
C ASP A 346 -15.03 30.13 15.69
N GLU A 347 -14.98 28.89 15.19
CA GLU A 347 -16.06 27.90 15.33
C GLU A 347 -15.95 27.01 16.58
N GLY A 348 -14.90 27.22 17.40
CA GLY A 348 -14.65 26.46 18.63
C GLY A 348 -14.23 25.00 18.38
N LEU A 349 -13.70 24.72 17.19
CA LEU A 349 -13.16 23.41 16.83
C LEU A 349 -11.68 23.37 17.22
N HIS A 350 -11.34 22.36 18.03
CA HIS A 350 -9.99 22.17 18.54
C HIS A 350 -9.49 20.76 18.19
N PRO A 351 -9.12 20.51 16.92
CA PRO A 351 -8.64 19.20 16.47
C PRO A 351 -7.34 18.78 17.18
N GLU A 352 -6.56 19.75 17.66
CA GLU A 352 -5.33 19.57 18.43
C GLU A 352 -5.54 19.19 19.89
N TRP A 353 -6.74 19.38 20.44
CA TRP A 353 -7.05 18.97 21.81
C TRP A 353 -7.13 17.45 21.92
N SER A 354 -6.67 16.96 23.06
CA SER A 354 -6.85 15.55 23.42
C SER A 354 -8.33 15.20 23.57
N LEU A 355 -8.65 13.92 23.37
CA LEU A 355 -10.00 13.41 23.62
C LEU A 355 -10.45 13.74 25.06
N LYS A 356 -9.54 13.62 26.04
CA LYS A 356 -9.81 13.93 27.45
C LYS A 356 -10.11 15.42 27.70
N GLN A 357 -9.52 16.35 26.94
CA GLN A 357 -9.83 17.78 27.03
C GLN A 357 -11.25 18.11 26.52
N TRP A 358 -11.82 17.24 25.68
CA TRP A 358 -13.22 17.28 25.25
C TRP A 358 -14.17 16.57 26.24
N ASP A 359 -13.72 16.26 27.46
CA ASP A 359 -14.45 15.48 28.48
C ASP A 359 -14.88 14.08 27.97
N ILE A 360 -14.11 13.50 27.05
CA ILE A 360 -14.33 12.14 26.57
C ILE A 360 -13.66 11.18 27.55
N GLU A 361 -14.48 10.44 28.29
CA GLU A 361 -14.06 9.40 29.23
C GLU A 361 -14.18 7.98 28.63
N PRO A 362 -13.54 6.96 29.23
CA PRO A 362 -13.78 5.57 28.85
C PRO A 362 -15.26 5.20 29.00
N GLY A 363 -15.86 4.69 27.93
CA GLY A 363 -17.28 4.37 27.80
C GLY A 363 -18.08 5.44 27.03
N SER A 364 -17.46 6.59 26.69
CA SER A 364 -18.09 7.63 25.89
C SER A 364 -18.54 7.13 24.51
N LEU A 365 -19.65 7.70 24.03
CA LEU A 365 -20.20 7.47 22.70
C LEU A 365 -19.98 8.70 21.83
N ILE A 366 -19.31 8.54 20.70
CA ILE A 366 -19.08 9.59 19.69
C ILE A 366 -19.85 9.21 18.44
N ASP A 367 -20.66 10.11 17.90
CA ASP A 367 -21.30 9.92 16.60
C ASP A 367 -20.31 10.33 15.49
N ALA A 368 -20.01 9.42 14.57
CA ALA A 368 -19.18 9.67 13.40
C ALA A 368 -20.02 9.53 12.13
N THR A 369 -19.97 10.53 11.26
CA THR A 369 -20.72 10.55 10.00
C THR A 369 -19.81 10.94 8.85
N ASP A 370 -20.02 10.37 7.66
CA ASP A 370 -19.42 10.80 6.41
C ASP A 370 -20.55 10.89 5.37
N ASP A 371 -20.99 12.12 5.11
CA ASP A 371 -22.10 12.39 4.19
C ASP A 371 -21.75 12.07 2.73
N MET A 372 -20.48 12.22 2.35
CA MET A 372 -20.01 11.89 0.99
C MET A 372 -20.15 10.39 0.72
N GLN A 373 -19.97 9.57 1.76
CA GLN A 373 -20.11 8.11 1.68
C GLN A 373 -21.48 7.61 2.15
N SER A 374 -22.37 8.50 2.63
CA SER A 374 -23.63 8.15 3.30
C SER A 374 -23.42 7.09 4.40
N TRP A 375 -22.34 7.25 5.17
CA TRP A 375 -21.93 6.35 6.24
C TRP A 375 -22.10 7.04 7.60
N SER A 376 -22.62 6.31 8.58
CA SER A 376 -22.66 6.78 9.96
C SER A 376 -22.49 5.62 10.94
N THR A 377 -21.82 5.89 12.05
CA THR A 377 -21.61 4.92 13.13
C THR A 377 -21.42 5.62 14.47
N GLN A 378 -21.78 4.94 15.56
CA GLN A 378 -21.48 5.34 16.92
C GLN A 378 -20.20 4.68 17.40
N ILE A 379 -19.29 5.42 17.99
CA ILE A 379 -18.03 4.88 18.47
C ILE A 379 -18.06 4.85 19.99
N VAL A 380 -18.01 3.66 20.57
CA VAL A 380 -17.74 3.45 22.00
C VAL A 380 -16.23 3.53 22.19
N LEU A 381 -15.75 4.53 22.93
CA LEU A 381 -14.34 4.63 23.30
C LEU A 381 -14.07 3.88 24.58
N LEU A 382 -12.96 3.12 24.62
CA LEU A 382 -12.44 2.46 25.81
C LEU A 382 -10.96 2.83 25.98
N GLU A 383 -10.44 2.66 27.19
CA GLU A 383 -9.03 2.88 27.51
C GLU A 383 -8.41 1.59 28.08
N ASP A 384 -7.25 1.19 27.55
CA ASP A 384 -6.41 0.11 28.09
C ASP A 384 -4.97 0.60 28.29
N PRO A 385 -4.62 1.06 29.51
CA PRO A 385 -3.29 1.57 29.82
C PRO A 385 -2.16 0.53 29.69
N ASN A 386 -2.48 -0.77 29.61
CA ASN A 386 -1.49 -1.82 29.47
C ASN A 386 -1.14 -2.13 28.01
N MET A 387 -1.78 -1.45 27.06
CA MET A 387 -1.51 -1.63 25.63
C MET A 387 -0.08 -1.22 25.30
N SER A 388 0.71 -2.19 24.85
CA SER A 388 2.13 -1.99 24.52
C SER A 388 2.33 -1.68 23.04
N GLU A 389 3.34 -0.88 22.71
CA GLU A 389 3.76 -0.65 21.31
C GLU A 389 4.31 -1.94 20.65
N GLU A 390 4.74 -2.93 21.44
CA GLU A 390 5.22 -4.21 20.93
C GLU A 390 4.06 -5.06 20.37
N ASP A 391 2.91 -5.06 21.05
CA ASP A 391 1.73 -5.84 20.64
C ASP A 391 0.83 -5.05 19.67
N HIS A 392 0.76 -3.73 19.85
CA HIS A 392 -0.08 -2.83 19.07
C HIS A 392 0.71 -1.58 18.64
N PRO A 393 1.37 -1.61 17.47
CA PRO A 393 2.28 -0.54 17.02
C PRO A 393 1.64 0.84 16.90
N GLU A 394 0.32 0.89 16.69
CA GLU A 394 -0.43 2.13 16.52
C GLU A 394 -1.14 2.56 17.83
N LEU A 395 -1.00 1.80 18.92
CA LEU A 395 -1.57 2.09 20.25
C LEU A 395 -3.11 2.24 20.29
N PHE A 396 -3.80 1.59 19.35
CA PHE A 396 -5.24 1.40 19.39
C PHE A 396 -5.67 0.03 18.88
N THR A 397 -6.86 -0.39 19.28
CA THR A 397 -7.57 -1.52 18.67
C THR A 397 -8.99 -1.13 18.33
N VAL A 398 -9.51 -1.71 17.25
CA VAL A 398 -10.91 -1.54 16.85
C VAL A 398 -11.59 -2.89 16.95
N SER A 399 -12.54 -3.00 17.86
CA SER A 399 -13.38 -4.18 18.07
C SER A 399 -14.81 -3.92 17.61
N ARG A 400 -15.43 -4.96 17.07
CA ARG A 400 -16.74 -4.90 16.40
C ARG A 400 -17.77 -5.63 17.27
N GLY A 401 -19.04 -5.26 17.16
CA GLY A 401 -20.13 -5.78 18.00
C GLY A 401 -20.03 -7.29 18.30
N GLN A 402 -20.08 -7.61 19.61
CA GLN A 402 -20.02 -8.92 20.27
C GLN A 402 -18.76 -9.79 20.07
N GLN A 403 -17.74 -9.54 20.90
CA GLN A 403 -17.23 -10.67 21.69
C GLN A 403 -18.23 -10.95 22.81
N GLN A 404 -19.12 -11.93 22.62
CA GLN A 404 -19.51 -12.73 23.78
C GLN A 404 -18.22 -13.39 24.27
N THR A 405 -17.60 -12.81 25.29
CA THR A 405 -16.68 -13.52 26.14
C THR A 405 -17.49 -14.65 26.78
N THR A 406 -17.41 -15.84 26.19
CA THR A 406 -17.57 -17.08 26.94
C THR A 406 -16.57 -17.02 28.09
N ASN A 407 -17.04 -16.70 29.29
CA ASN A 407 -16.56 -17.18 30.58
C ASN A 407 -17.46 -16.60 31.69
N LEU A 408 -18.56 -17.30 31.97
CA LEU A 408 -19.09 -17.42 33.33
C LEU A 408 -18.28 -18.53 34.03
N PRO A 409 -18.02 -18.37 35.33
CA PRO A 409 -18.74 -19.19 36.30
C PRO A 409 -19.97 -18.49 36.87
#